data_AF-A0A9P5W9G9-F1
#
_entry.id   AF-A0A9P5W9G9-F1
#
_cell.length_a   1.000
_cell.length_b   1.000
_cell.length_c   1.000
_cell.angle_alpha   90.00
_cell.angle_beta   90.00
_cell.angle_gamma   90.00
#
_symmetry.space_group_name_H-M   'P 1'
#
loop_
_entity.id
_entity.type
_entity.pdbx_description
1 polymer ?
#
loop_
_entity_poly.entity_id
_entity_poly.type
_entity_poly.pdbx_seq_one_letter_code
_entity_poly.pdbx_strand_id
1 'polypeptide(L)' 'DLHECIPWTEVEEIAAVVDKAAKVLHPEIQSQVTGSHCRGKPDCGDIDITVARSNIDDDDDDALFDIMKHILNEPTN' A
#
# COMPACT_ATOMS: atom_id res chain seq x y z
N ASP A 1 2.30 18.16 -1.99
CA ASP A 1 3.23 18.69 -0.97
C ASP A 1 3.16 17.75 0.25
N LEU A 2 4.22 17.58 1.06
CA LEU A 2 4.16 16.70 2.24
C LEU A 2 3.31 17.29 3.38
N HIS A 3 2.95 18.57 3.27
CA HIS A 3 2.10 19.29 4.22
C HIS A 3 0.62 19.36 3.79
N GLU A 4 0.28 18.89 2.59
CA GLU A 4 -1.10 18.85 2.09
C GLU A 4 -1.80 17.56 2.52
N CYS A 5 -3.03 17.68 3.00
CA CYS A 5 -3.85 16.49 3.26
C CYS A 5 -4.28 15.84 1.94
N ILE A 6 -4.36 14.51 1.98
CA ILE A 6 -4.73 13.63 0.88
C ILE A 6 -6.24 13.37 0.96
N PRO A 7 -7.02 13.65 -0.10
CA PRO A 7 -8.44 13.33 -0.15
C PRO A 7 -8.71 11.83 -0.06
N TRP A 8 -9.84 11.44 0.53
CA TRP A 8 -10.27 10.03 0.63
C TRP A 8 -10.13 9.24 -0.68
N THR A 9 -10.59 9.80 -1.79
CA THR A 9 -10.55 9.11 -3.10
C THR A 9 -9.13 8.85 -3.57
N GLU A 10 -8.20 9.78 -3.31
CA GLU A 10 -6.78 9.61 -3.65
C GLU A 10 -6.14 8.53 -2.76
N VAL A 11 -6.54 8.42 -1.49
CA VAL A 11 -6.13 7.32 -0.62
C VAL A 11 -6.57 5.97 -1.17
N GLU A 12 -7.82 5.84 -1.64
CA GLU A 12 -8.35 4.61 -2.24
C GLU A 12 -7.63 4.24 -3.54
N GLU A 13 -7.32 5.23 -4.38
CA GLU A 13 -6.56 5.02 -5.64
C GLU A 13 -5.15 4.52 -5.36
N ILE A 14 -4.44 5.14 -4.43
CA ILE A 14 -3.08 4.73 -4.04
C ILE A 14 -3.10 3.33 -3.41
N ALA A 15 -4.10 3.04 -2.57
CA ALA A 15 -4.25 1.71 -1.99
C ALA A 15 -4.46 0.62 -3.06
N ALA A 16 -5.23 0.91 -4.11
CA ALA A 16 -5.42 -0.01 -5.22
C ALA A 16 -4.13 -0.28 -6.01
N VAL A 17 -3.26 0.73 -6.15
CA VAL A 17 -1.92 0.55 -6.77
C VAL A 17 -1.07 -0.38 -5.93
N VAL A 18 -1.03 -0.19 -4.60
CA VAL A 18 -0.26 -1.03 -3.68
C VAL A 18 -0.80 -2.47 -3.68
N ASP A 19 -2.13 -2.65 -3.61
CA ASP A 19 -2.76 -3.97 -3.65
C ASP A 19 -2.42 -4.73 -4.94
N LYS A 20 -2.52 -4.05 -6.08
CA LYS A 20 -2.21 -4.63 -7.39
C LYS A 20 -0.73 -5.04 -7.46
N ALA A 21 0.18 -4.14 -7.08
CA ALA A 21 1.62 -4.41 -7.05
C ALA A 21 1.95 -5.62 -6.16
N ALA A 22 1.36 -5.66 -4.96
CA ALA A 22 1.54 -6.76 -4.03
C ALA A 22 1.06 -8.09 -4.61
N LYS A 23 -0.11 -8.12 -5.25
CA LYS A 23 -0.67 -9.33 -5.86
C LYS A 23 0.07 -9.81 -7.11
N VAL A 24 0.80 -8.92 -7.80
CA VAL A 24 1.68 -9.33 -8.92
C VAL A 24 2.85 -10.17 -8.41
N LEU A 25 3.42 -9.79 -7.27
CA LEU A 25 4.57 -10.48 -6.68
C LEU A 25 4.13 -11.73 -5.89
N HIS A 26 3.08 -11.58 -5.08
CA HIS A 26 2.55 -12.60 -4.20
C HIS A 26 1.01 -12.55 -4.22
N PRO A 27 0.35 -13.38 -5.04
CA PRO A 27 -1.11 -13.39 -5.17
C PRO A 27 -1.88 -13.60 -3.86
N GLU A 28 -1.24 -14.22 -2.87
CA GLU A 28 -1.77 -14.49 -1.53
C GLU A 28 -1.73 -13.29 -0.58
N ILE A 29 -1.02 -12.22 -0.93
CA ILE A 29 -0.95 -11.03 -0.08
C ILE A 29 -2.33 -10.37 0.02
N GLN A 30 -2.67 -10.01 1.24
CA GLN A 30 -3.78 -9.12 1.56
C GLN A 30 -3.21 -7.76 1.96
N SER A 31 -3.75 -6.71 1.35
CA SER A 31 -3.44 -5.32 1.72
C SER A 31 -4.70 -4.62 2.22
N GLN A 32 -4.55 -3.74 3.21
CA GLN A 32 -5.66 -2.98 3.76
C GLN A 32 -5.22 -1.58 4.19
N VAL A 33 -6.00 -0.57 3.78
CA VAL A 33 -5.85 0.80 4.28
C VAL A 33 -6.27 0.85 5.75
N THR A 34 -5.41 1.39 6.59
CA THR A 34 -5.60 1.51 8.04
C THR A 34 -5.58 2.99 8.45
N GLY A 35 -4.94 3.33 9.56
CA GLY A 35 -4.67 4.73 9.88
C GLY A 35 -5.89 5.62 10.12
N SER A 36 -5.75 6.89 9.72
CA SER A 36 -6.81 7.90 9.80
C SER A 36 -7.99 7.59 8.86
N HIS A 37 -7.70 7.00 7.69
CA HIS A 37 -8.69 6.55 6.73
C HIS A 37 -9.65 5.52 7.32
N CYS A 38 -9.15 4.46 7.99
CA CYS A 38 -10.04 3.45 8.59
C CYS A 38 -10.93 3.98 9.74
N ARG A 39 -10.61 5.16 10.28
CA ARG A 39 -11.42 5.89 11.26
C ARG A 39 -12.46 6.82 10.63
N GLY A 40 -12.58 6.85 9.31
CA GLY A 40 -13.59 7.64 8.59
C GLY A 40 -13.25 9.13 8.48
N LYS A 41 -11.96 9.50 8.52
CA LYS A 41 -11.53 10.88 8.29
C LYS A 41 -11.68 11.23 6.80
N PRO A 42 -12.27 12.39 6.44
CA PRO A 42 -12.50 12.75 5.02
C PRO A 42 -11.21 13.02 4.25
N ASP A 43 -10.13 13.32 4.97
CA ASP A 43 -8.80 13.58 4.49
C ASP A 43 -7.75 12.93 5.42
N CYS A 44 -6.57 12.64 4.88
CA CYS A 44 -5.49 11.96 5.59
C CYS A 44 -4.18 12.75 5.45
N GLY A 45 -3.38 12.86 6.50
CA GLY A 45 -2.05 13.48 6.40
C GLY A 45 -1.01 12.59 5.70
N ASP A 46 -1.25 11.29 5.74
CA ASP A 46 -0.46 10.20 5.18
C ASP A 46 -1.37 9.00 4.86
N ILE A 47 -0.80 7.97 4.25
CA ILE A 47 -1.52 6.75 3.88
C ILE A 47 -0.89 5.56 4.60
N ASP A 48 -1.63 4.99 5.55
CA ASP A 48 -1.23 3.79 6.27
C ASP A 48 -1.79 2.54 5.58
N ILE A 49 -0.94 1.63 5.10
CA ILE A 49 -1.35 0.35 4.51
C ILE A 49 -0.69 -0.80 5.26
N THR A 50 -1.49 -1.72 5.78
CA THR A 50 -1.01 -2.98 6.35
C THR A 50 -1.03 -4.06 5.26
N VAL A 51 0.05 -4.82 5.18
CA VAL A 51 0.23 -5.92 4.23
C VAL A 51 0.50 -7.21 5.00
N ALA A 52 -0.19 -8.29 4.66
CA ALA A 52 -0.04 -9.59 5.33
C ALA A 52 -0.14 -10.76 4.34
N ARG A 53 0.59 -11.84 4.61
CA ARG A 53 0.44 -13.16 3.97
C ARG A 53 0.70 -14.24 5.01
N SER A 54 0.13 -15.44 4.81
CA SER A 54 0.13 -16.51 5.81
C SER A 54 1.48 -17.20 6.04
N ASN A 55 2.43 -17.05 5.11
CA ASN A 55 3.75 -17.68 5.14
C ASN A 55 4.86 -16.63 4.94
N ILE A 56 4.86 -15.55 5.73
CA ILE A 56 6.11 -14.79 5.90
C ILE A 56 7.02 -15.70 6.73
N ASP A 57 7.95 -16.38 6.07
CA ASP A 57 9.12 -16.89 6.78
C ASP A 57 9.91 -15.67 7.26
N ASP A 58 10.46 -15.72 8.48
CA ASP A 58 11.22 -14.62 9.09
C ASP A 58 12.46 -14.19 8.26
N ASP A 59 12.83 -14.97 7.23
CA ASP A 59 13.92 -14.68 6.29
C ASP A 59 13.48 -13.89 5.04
N ASP A 60 12.18 -13.62 4.88
CA ASP A 60 11.58 -12.98 3.69
C ASP A 60 11.10 -11.55 4.00
N ASP A 61 11.90 -10.84 4.83
CA ASP A 61 11.75 -9.42 5.19
C ASP A 61 11.76 -8.47 3.98
N ASP A 62 12.24 -8.96 2.83
CA ASP A 62 12.37 -8.19 1.60
C ASP A 62 11.05 -8.02 0.82
N ALA A 63 10.00 -8.76 1.16
CA ALA A 63 8.72 -8.71 0.41
C ALA A 63 8.11 -7.29 0.34
N LEU A 64 8.20 -6.51 1.43
CA LEU A 64 7.73 -5.12 1.42
C LEU A 64 8.60 -4.24 0.52
N PHE A 65 9.92 -4.44 0.55
CA PHE A 65 10.86 -3.70 -0.28
C PHE A 65 10.65 -4.03 -1.77
N ASP A 66 10.37 -5.28 -2.10
CA ASP A 66 10.09 -5.70 -3.47
C ASP A 66 8.80 -5.10 -4.01
N ILE A 67 7.75 -5.00 -3.20
CA ILE A 67 6.51 -4.28 -3.57
C ILE A 67 6.82 -2.81 -3.88
N MET A 68 7.54 -2.12 -2.97
CA MET A 68 7.91 -0.72 -3.17
C MET A 68 8.77 -0.53 -4.42
N LYS A 69 9.73 -1.44 -4.64
CA LYS A 69 10.64 -1.41 -5.78
C LYS A 69 9.90 -1.70 -7.08
N HIS A 70 8.90 -2.58 -7.06
CA HIS A 70 8.03 -2.82 -8.21
C HIS A 70 7.27 -1.53 -8.57
N ILE A 71 6.61 -0.90 -7.61
CA ILE A 71 5.89 0.38 -7.81
C ILE A 71 6.80 1.47 -8.39
N LEU A 72 8.02 1.63 -7.85
CA LEU A 72 8.95 2.67 -8.29
C LEU A 72 9.58 2.43 -9.67
N ASN A 73 9.61 1.18 -10.13
CA ASN A 73 10.21 0.80 -11.42
C ASN A 73 9.17 0.49 -12.51
N GLU A 74 7.87 0.46 -12.20
CA GLU A 74 6.84 0.37 -13.23
C GLU A 74 6.82 1.68 -14.04
N PRO A 75 6.94 1.63 -15.38
CA PRO A 75 6.73 2.81 -16.20
C PRO A 75 5.28 3.27 -16.05
N THR A 76 5.10 4.49 -15.55
CA THR A 76 3.80 5.17 -15.55
C THR A 76 3.36 5.34 -17.00
N ASN A 77 2.39 4.53 -17.44
CA ASN A 77 1.71 4.69 -18.73
C ASN A 77 0.81 5.92 -18.73
#